data_AF-A0A839J9C3-F1
#
_entry.id   AF-A0A839J9C3-F1
#
_cell.length_a   1.000
_cell.length_b   1.000
_cell.length_c   1.000
_cell.angle_alpha   90.00
_cell.angle_beta   90.00
_cell.angle_gamma   90.00
#
_symmetry.space_group_name_H-M   'P 1'
#
loop_
_entity.id
_entity.type
_entity.pdbx_description
1 polymer ?
#
loop_
_entity_poly.entity_id
_entity_poly.type
_entity_poly.pdbx_seq_one_letter_code
_entity_poly.pdbx_strand_id
1 'polypeptide(L)'
;MSTPTLSSTTPADAAPARPDQPLLPMAILGTGEALPRRVVTTAEVAARCGLPADEAEQRSGVLTRHWISPDEDPLDLGVAAARSALADAGLTIADIDCVLNASGTPMQAIPDGGALLAAELGMAPTKSAYSVHGTCLSFLFALREAALLIAHADRVEETLAEVGNTIAAGIPLTLHRARIQPGERLLLVGSGAGTHFGALLVQN
;
A
#
# COMPACT_ATOMS: atom_id res chain seq x y z
N MET A 1 -2.03 47.84 8.72
CA MET A 1 -2.32 46.55 8.04
C MET A 1 -2.94 45.65 9.09
N SER A 2 -4.24 45.39 8.98
CA SER A 2 -5.04 44.71 10.00
C SER A 2 -4.89 43.20 9.85
N THR A 3 -4.44 42.53 10.91
CA THR A 3 -4.34 41.08 11.02
C THR A 3 -5.75 40.47 10.94
N PRO A 4 -6.03 39.47 10.07
CA PRO A 4 -7.32 38.80 10.08
C PRO A 4 -7.42 37.93 11.34
N THR A 5 -8.39 38.21 12.19
CA THR A 5 -8.81 37.32 13.27
C THR A 5 -9.54 36.11 12.67
N LEU A 6 -8.98 34.92 12.86
CA LEU A 6 -9.66 33.66 12.54
C LEU A 6 -10.92 33.54 13.40
N SER A 7 -12.08 33.60 12.74
CA SER A 7 -13.39 33.32 13.34
C SER A 7 -13.40 31.87 13.82
N SER A 8 -13.71 31.66 15.10
CA SER A 8 -13.93 30.33 15.67
C SER A 8 -15.09 29.65 14.95
N THR A 9 -14.81 28.66 14.12
CA THR A 9 -15.84 27.76 13.61
C THR A 9 -16.28 26.87 14.77
N THR A 10 -17.52 27.06 15.21
CA THR A 10 -18.32 26.05 15.90
C THR A 10 -18.10 24.68 15.25
N PRO A 11 -18.01 23.56 15.99
CA PRO A 11 -17.87 22.24 15.37
C PRO A 11 -19.01 22.05 14.38
N ALA A 12 -18.70 22.17 13.09
CA ALA A 12 -19.63 21.86 12.04
C ALA A 12 -19.99 20.38 12.18
N ASP A 13 -21.29 20.11 12.14
CA ASP A 13 -21.96 18.82 12.11
C ASP A 13 -21.02 17.61 12.00
N ALA A 14 -21.04 16.77 13.03
CA ALA A 14 -20.47 15.43 12.96
C ALA A 14 -20.91 14.77 11.65
N ALA A 15 -19.93 14.32 10.86
CA ALA A 15 -20.20 13.60 9.63
C ALA A 15 -21.27 12.53 9.91
N PRO A 16 -22.29 12.38 9.03
CA PRO A 16 -23.38 11.45 9.28
C PRO A 16 -22.81 10.09 9.64
N ALA A 17 -23.32 9.48 10.71
CA ALA A 17 -22.93 8.15 11.12
C ALA A 17 -23.00 7.26 9.88
N ARG A 18 -21.87 6.62 9.54
CA ARG A 18 -21.84 5.64 8.44
C ARG A 18 -22.97 4.64 8.73
N PRO A 19 -23.81 4.29 7.75
CA PRO A 19 -24.84 3.28 7.94
C PRO A 19 -24.20 2.03 8.55
N ASP A 20 -24.98 1.21 9.27
CA ASP A 20 -24.59 -0.10 9.83
C ASP A 20 -24.15 -1.04 8.70
N GLN A 21 -22.98 -0.75 8.15
CA GLN A 21 -22.27 -1.60 7.22
C GLN A 21 -21.56 -2.62 8.10
N PRO A 22 -21.70 -3.92 7.81
CA PRO A 22 -20.93 -4.92 8.53
C PRO A 22 -19.45 -4.55 8.45
N LEU A 23 -18.81 -4.41 9.62
CA LEU A 23 -17.38 -4.22 9.69
C LEU A 23 -16.72 -5.39 8.96
N LEU A 24 -15.77 -5.11 8.09
CA LEU A 24 -14.97 -6.18 7.49
C LEU A 24 -14.24 -6.92 8.63
N PRO A 25 -14.30 -8.26 8.69
CA PRO A 25 -13.75 -9.03 9.80
C PRO A 25 -12.23 -9.10 9.72
N MET A 26 -11.55 -8.03 10.15
CA MET A 26 -10.10 -7.92 10.17
C MET A 26 -9.63 -7.36 11.50
N ALA A 27 -8.54 -7.92 12.02
CA ALA A 27 -7.86 -7.44 13.21
C ALA A 27 -6.39 -7.12 12.87
N ILE A 28 -5.84 -6.10 13.54
CA ILE A 28 -4.40 -5.79 13.46
C ILE A 28 -3.71 -6.71 14.47
N LEU A 29 -2.91 -7.67 13.97
CA LEU A 29 -2.22 -8.65 14.82
C LEU A 29 -0.86 -8.15 15.32
N GLY A 30 -0.22 -7.24 14.58
CA GLY A 30 1.06 -6.65 14.94
C GLY A 30 1.39 -5.44 14.07
N THR A 31 2.30 -4.61 14.55
CA THR A 31 2.80 -3.41 13.84
C THR A 31 4.31 -3.33 13.89
N GLY A 32 4.92 -2.64 12.92
CA GLY A 32 6.36 -2.51 12.85
C GLY A 32 6.76 -1.25 12.10
N GLU A 33 7.90 -0.69 12.50
CA GLU A 33 8.50 0.48 11.87
C GLU A 33 10.01 0.28 11.68
N ALA A 34 10.55 0.96 10.68
CA ALA A 34 11.98 1.10 10.48
C ALA A 34 12.24 2.47 9.87
N LEU A 35 13.27 3.15 10.38
CA LEU A 35 13.66 4.48 9.93
C LEU A 35 15.13 4.45 9.52
N PRO A 36 15.53 5.23 8.50
CA PRO A 36 16.93 5.46 8.20
C PRO A 36 17.69 5.96 9.43
N ARG A 37 18.97 5.62 9.57
CA ARG A 37 19.77 6.02 10.75
C ARG A 37 19.97 7.53 10.86
N ARG A 38 20.08 8.22 9.72
CA ARG A 38 20.46 9.63 9.71
C ARG A 38 19.27 10.54 10.00
N VAL A 39 19.30 11.14 11.19
CA VAL A 39 18.39 12.23 11.58
C VAL A 39 18.85 13.56 10.96
N VAL A 40 17.90 14.30 10.41
CA VAL A 40 18.09 15.57 9.70
C VAL A 40 17.13 16.60 10.28
N THR A 41 17.67 17.71 10.78
CA THR A 41 16.88 18.80 11.37
C THR A 41 16.23 19.68 10.31
N THR A 42 15.15 20.37 10.64
CA THR A 42 14.56 21.37 9.76
C THR A 42 15.55 22.50 9.45
N ALA A 43 16.41 22.88 10.40
CA ALA A 43 17.48 23.84 10.15
C ALA A 43 18.43 23.40 9.01
N GLU A 44 18.83 22.13 8.96
CA GLU A 44 19.67 21.63 7.86
C GLU A 44 18.94 21.71 6.51
N VAL A 45 17.66 21.33 6.46
CA VAL A 45 16.86 21.39 5.22
C VAL A 45 16.63 22.83 4.78
N ALA A 46 16.25 23.70 5.71
CA ALA A 46 15.96 25.11 5.45
C ALA A 46 17.20 25.83 4.90
N ALA A 47 18.39 25.55 5.45
CA ALA A 47 19.65 26.08 4.94
C ALA A 47 19.90 25.70 3.48
N ARG A 48 19.59 24.46 3.07
CA ARG A 48 19.72 24.01 1.67
C ARG A 48 18.74 24.69 0.71
N CYS A 49 17.61 25.15 1.23
CA CYS A 49 16.58 25.86 0.45
C CYS A 49 16.70 27.38 0.53
N GLY A 50 17.66 27.93 1.30
CA GLY A 50 17.79 29.37 1.53
C GLY A 50 16.64 29.96 2.37
N LEU A 51 16.02 29.16 3.24
CA LEU A 51 14.90 29.56 4.10
C LEU A 51 15.33 29.68 5.57
N PRO A 52 14.69 30.56 6.36
CA PRO A 52 14.81 30.56 7.82
C PRO A 52 14.23 29.27 8.42
N ALA A 53 14.92 28.71 9.42
CA ALA A 53 14.53 27.44 10.05
C ALA A 53 13.24 27.57 10.87
N ASP A 54 13.10 28.65 11.62
CA ASP A 54 11.93 28.97 12.45
C ASP A 54 10.66 29.09 11.61
N GLU A 55 10.73 29.75 10.45
CA GLU A 55 9.60 29.83 9.52
C GLU A 55 9.22 28.44 8.97
N ALA A 56 10.21 27.63 8.60
CA ALA A 56 9.98 26.28 8.08
C ALA A 56 9.38 25.34 9.13
N GLU A 57 9.84 25.42 10.38
CA GLU A 57 9.29 24.66 11.51
C GLU A 57 7.87 25.11 11.82
N GLN A 58 7.60 26.42 11.89
CA GLN A 58 6.28 26.96 12.18
C GLN A 58 5.24 26.58 11.11
N ARG A 59 5.63 26.56 9.83
CA ARG A 59 4.73 26.24 8.71
C ARG A 59 4.47 24.75 8.55
N SER A 60 5.48 23.90 8.79
CA SER A 60 5.38 22.46 8.56
C SER A 60 5.02 21.64 9.80
N GLY A 61 5.33 22.15 11.00
CA GLY A 61 5.25 21.41 12.25
C GLY A 61 6.32 20.32 12.41
N VAL A 62 7.26 20.19 11.46
CA VAL A 62 8.29 19.15 11.48
C VAL A 62 9.58 19.73 12.07
N LEU A 63 10.12 19.08 13.10
CA LEU A 63 11.42 19.45 13.70
C LEU A 63 12.57 18.65 13.11
N THR A 64 12.35 17.36 12.92
CA THR A 64 13.34 16.41 12.39
C THR A 64 12.69 15.45 11.41
N ARG A 65 13.50 14.92 10.48
CA ARG A 65 13.16 13.78 9.63
C ARG A 65 14.34 12.83 9.49
N HIS A 66 14.14 11.72 8.83
CA HIS A 66 15.20 10.76 8.53
C HIS A 66 15.50 10.77 7.03
N TRP A 67 16.78 10.76 6.66
CA TRP A 67 17.21 10.58 5.28
C TRP A 67 18.00 9.29 5.14
N ILE A 68 17.79 8.60 4.03
CA ILE A 68 18.56 7.41 3.71
C ILE A 68 20.02 7.77 3.43
N SER A 69 20.93 7.04 4.05
CA SER A 69 22.37 7.15 3.80
C SER A 69 22.75 6.36 2.54
N PRO A 70 23.85 6.68 1.85
CA PRO A 70 24.26 5.94 0.65
C PRO A 70 24.53 4.44 0.85
N ASP A 71 24.77 4.03 2.10
CA ASP A 71 24.98 2.65 2.57
C ASP A 71 23.71 2.00 3.13
N GLU A 72 22.54 2.61 2.94
CA GLU A 72 21.24 2.07 3.34
C GLU A 72 20.35 1.83 2.10
N ASP A 73 19.61 0.70 2.10
CA ASP A 73 18.66 0.35 1.03
C ASP A 73 17.20 0.56 1.52
N PRO A 74 16.33 1.25 0.76
CA PRO A 74 14.91 1.34 1.10
C PRO A 74 14.21 -0.02 1.26
N LEU A 75 14.63 -1.04 0.51
CA LEU A 75 14.09 -2.40 0.62
C LEU A 75 14.40 -2.99 2.00
N ASP A 76 15.63 -2.82 2.50
CA ASP A 76 16.04 -3.29 3.83
C ASP A 76 15.17 -2.67 4.94
N LEU A 77 14.81 -1.38 4.81
CA LEU A 77 13.90 -0.71 5.75
C LEU A 77 12.51 -1.35 5.70
N GLY A 78 11.98 -1.62 4.51
CA GLY A 78 10.70 -2.32 4.35
C GLY A 78 10.72 -3.72 4.96
N VAL A 79 11.78 -4.49 4.74
CA VAL A 79 11.99 -5.83 5.31
C VAL A 79 12.11 -5.75 6.83
N ALA A 80 12.85 -4.79 7.38
CA ALA A 80 13.00 -4.60 8.81
C ALA A 80 11.66 -4.27 9.49
N ALA A 81 10.86 -3.38 8.90
CA ALA A 81 9.52 -3.04 9.39
C ALA A 81 8.58 -4.27 9.35
N ALA A 82 8.60 -5.04 8.26
CA ALA A 82 7.82 -6.27 8.14
C ALA A 82 8.22 -7.34 9.16
N ARG A 83 9.53 -7.55 9.39
CA ARG A 83 10.04 -8.47 10.41
C ARG A 83 9.64 -8.03 11.82
N SER A 84 9.64 -6.73 12.10
CA SER A 84 9.17 -6.17 13.37
C SER A 84 7.68 -6.44 13.60
N ALA A 85 6.84 -6.22 12.58
CA ALA A 85 5.40 -6.52 12.65
C ALA A 85 5.10 -8.02 12.84
N LEU A 86 5.84 -8.90 12.16
CA LEU A 86 5.73 -10.34 12.35
C LEU A 86 6.11 -10.76 13.77
N ALA A 87 7.19 -10.20 14.32
CA ALA A 87 7.62 -10.46 15.68
C ALA A 87 6.61 -9.99 16.72
N ASP A 88 6.03 -8.79 16.54
CA ASP A 88 4.96 -8.24 17.40
C ASP A 88 3.71 -9.14 17.39
N ALA A 89 3.38 -9.71 16.24
CA ALA A 89 2.28 -10.67 16.08
C ALA A 89 2.61 -12.10 16.57
N GLY A 90 3.87 -12.40 16.89
CA GLY A 90 4.32 -13.77 17.19
C GLY A 90 4.23 -14.74 16.01
N LEU A 91 4.33 -14.22 14.78
CA LEU A 91 4.22 -14.97 13.52
C LEU A 91 5.54 -14.97 12.74
N THR A 92 5.61 -15.81 11.72
CA THR A 92 6.70 -15.88 10.76
C THR A 92 6.19 -15.65 9.34
N ILE A 93 7.09 -15.44 8.37
CA ILE A 93 6.69 -15.31 6.96
C ILE A 93 5.98 -16.57 6.42
N ALA A 94 6.20 -17.74 7.02
CA ALA A 94 5.53 -18.97 6.64
C ALA A 94 4.01 -18.92 6.89
N ASP A 95 3.59 -18.12 7.87
CA ASP A 95 2.20 -17.93 8.28
C ASP A 95 1.46 -16.90 7.41
N ILE A 96 2.17 -16.20 6.51
CA ILE A 96 1.59 -15.12 5.69
C ILE A 96 1.24 -15.66 4.31
N ASP A 97 0.00 -15.47 3.88
CA ASP A 97 -0.50 -15.99 2.59
C ASP A 97 -0.31 -15.02 1.42
N CYS A 98 -0.25 -13.72 1.71
CA CYS A 98 -0.01 -12.69 0.70
C CYS A 98 0.78 -11.50 1.27
N VAL A 99 1.74 -10.99 0.50
CA VAL A 99 2.45 -9.74 0.81
C VAL A 99 1.96 -8.62 -0.10
N LEU A 100 1.33 -7.60 0.50
CA LEU A 100 0.92 -6.38 -0.19
C LEU A 100 1.92 -5.26 0.06
N ASN A 101 2.59 -4.82 -0.99
CA ASN A 101 3.37 -3.58 -0.93
C ASN A 101 2.44 -2.37 -1.13
N ALA A 102 2.52 -1.41 -0.21
CA ALA A 102 1.68 -0.21 -0.22
C ALA A 102 2.50 1.08 -0.27
N SER A 103 3.68 1.05 -0.88
CA SER A 103 4.52 2.25 -1.04
C SER A 103 3.95 3.24 -2.07
N GLY A 104 4.07 4.53 -1.76
CA GLY A 104 3.72 5.60 -2.69
C GLY A 104 4.77 5.85 -3.79
N THR A 105 5.98 5.33 -3.61
CA THR A 105 7.05 5.38 -4.61
C THR A 105 7.57 3.97 -4.89
N PRO A 106 7.86 3.62 -6.15
CA PRO A 106 8.43 2.33 -6.47
C PRO A 106 9.91 2.28 -6.10
N MET A 107 10.39 1.13 -5.61
CA MET A 107 11.82 0.91 -5.35
C MET A 107 12.63 0.82 -6.66
N GLN A 108 12.03 0.20 -7.68
CA GLN A 108 12.55 0.10 -9.04
C GLN A 108 11.40 -0.03 -10.03
N ALA A 109 11.69 0.02 -11.33
CA ALA A 109 10.65 -0.09 -12.36
C ALA A 109 10.01 -1.48 -12.42
N ILE A 110 10.83 -2.53 -12.50
CA ILE A 110 10.43 -3.95 -12.46
C ILE A 110 11.55 -4.79 -11.84
N PRO A 111 11.25 -5.85 -11.07
CA PRO A 111 9.92 -6.24 -10.58
C PRO A 111 9.33 -5.22 -9.59
N ASP A 112 8.05 -5.40 -9.21
CA ASP A 112 7.38 -4.52 -8.25
C ASP A 112 7.85 -4.76 -6.81
N GLY A 113 7.59 -3.79 -5.92
CA GLY A 113 8.07 -3.85 -4.54
C GLY A 113 7.51 -5.00 -3.71
N GLY A 114 6.31 -5.52 -4.04
CA GLY A 114 5.73 -6.68 -3.37
C GLY A 114 6.57 -7.93 -3.61
N ALA A 115 6.95 -8.18 -4.85
CA ALA A 115 7.83 -9.29 -5.21
C ALA A 115 9.22 -9.19 -4.54
N LEU A 116 9.80 -7.98 -4.48
CA LEU A 116 11.09 -7.75 -3.80
C LEU A 116 11.00 -8.05 -2.30
N LEU A 117 9.97 -7.52 -1.62
CA LEU A 117 9.76 -7.77 -0.19
C LEU A 117 9.54 -9.26 0.10
N ALA A 118 8.72 -9.94 -0.70
CA ALA A 118 8.46 -11.36 -0.52
C ALA A 118 9.73 -12.22 -0.68
N ALA A 119 10.58 -11.89 -1.68
CA ALA A 119 11.85 -12.55 -1.88
C ALA A 119 12.79 -12.37 -0.67
N GLU A 120 12.98 -11.13 -0.20
CA GLU A 120 13.87 -10.82 0.92
C GLU A 120 13.35 -11.33 2.28
N LEU A 121 12.03 -11.45 2.43
CA LEU A 121 11.42 -12.08 3.61
C LEU A 121 11.56 -13.60 3.58
N GLY A 122 11.88 -14.21 2.44
CA GLY A 122 11.96 -15.65 2.26
C GLY A 122 10.59 -16.32 2.11
N MET A 123 9.63 -15.62 1.52
CA MET A 123 8.29 -16.15 1.29
C MET A 123 8.32 -17.29 0.27
N ALA A 124 7.48 -18.31 0.47
CA ALA A 124 7.38 -19.42 -0.45
C ALA A 124 6.95 -18.94 -1.86
N PRO A 125 7.56 -19.45 -2.95
CA PRO A 125 7.30 -18.99 -4.31
C PRO A 125 5.88 -19.30 -4.83
N THR A 126 5.13 -20.13 -4.09
CA THR A 126 3.73 -20.45 -4.38
C THR A 126 2.74 -19.44 -3.81
N LYS A 127 3.19 -18.49 -3.00
CA LYS A 127 2.34 -17.49 -2.35
C LYS A 127 2.37 -16.16 -3.11
N SER A 128 1.28 -15.40 -3.04
CA SER A 128 1.12 -14.16 -3.79
C SER A 128 1.83 -12.96 -3.18
N ALA A 129 2.47 -12.14 -4.01
CA ALA A 129 3.03 -10.85 -3.60
C ALA A 129 2.86 -9.82 -4.72
N TYR A 130 2.33 -8.65 -4.38
CA TYR A 130 2.13 -7.56 -5.36
C TYR A 130 1.97 -6.20 -4.68
N SER A 131 2.05 -5.14 -5.49
CA SER A 131 1.89 -3.76 -5.05
C SER A 131 0.48 -3.23 -5.30
N VAL A 132 -0.07 -2.50 -4.34
CA VAL A 132 -1.31 -1.71 -4.49
C VAL A 132 -0.93 -0.23 -4.53
N HIS A 133 -1.22 0.45 -5.64
CA HIS A 133 -0.81 1.83 -5.85
C HIS A 133 -1.98 2.82 -5.86
N GLY A 134 -1.95 3.73 -4.89
CA GLY A 134 -2.81 4.90 -4.76
C GLY A 134 -2.02 6.16 -4.36
N THR A 135 -0.76 6.26 -4.78
CA THR A 135 0.19 7.31 -4.34
C THR A 135 0.29 7.31 -2.81
N CYS A 136 0.10 8.44 -2.12
CA CYS A 136 0.16 8.51 -0.66
C CYS A 136 -1.02 7.81 0.03
N LEU A 137 -2.04 7.37 -0.72
CA LEU A 137 -3.20 6.62 -0.20
C LEU A 137 -3.04 5.10 -0.33
N SER A 138 -1.90 4.64 -0.85
CA SER A 138 -1.65 3.21 -1.13
C SER A 138 -1.93 2.31 0.08
N PHE A 139 -1.56 2.74 1.30
CA PHE A 139 -1.86 1.98 2.53
C PHE A 139 -3.36 1.79 2.76
N LEU A 140 -4.19 2.82 2.52
CA LEU A 140 -5.64 2.71 2.70
C LEU A 140 -6.27 1.76 1.67
N PHE A 141 -5.75 1.77 0.44
CA PHE A 141 -6.20 0.86 -0.61
C PHE A 141 -5.76 -0.58 -0.32
N ALA A 142 -4.51 -0.77 0.11
CA ALA A 142 -4.00 -2.07 0.52
C ALA A 142 -4.77 -2.63 1.73
N LEU A 143 -5.14 -1.79 2.70
CA LEU A 143 -5.93 -2.20 3.86
C LEU A 143 -7.34 -2.66 3.46
N ARG A 144 -7.96 -1.97 2.50
CA ARG A 144 -9.24 -2.38 1.92
C ARG A 144 -9.11 -3.71 1.16
N GLU A 145 -8.07 -3.83 0.34
CA GLU A 145 -7.77 -5.05 -0.41
C GLU A 145 -7.55 -6.24 0.52
N ALA A 146 -6.71 -6.08 1.55
CA ALA A 146 -6.46 -7.10 2.57
C ALA A 146 -7.76 -7.57 3.25
N ALA A 147 -8.63 -6.62 3.61
CA ALA A 147 -9.90 -6.94 4.23
C ALA A 147 -10.84 -7.74 3.31
N LEU A 148 -10.81 -7.47 2.00
CA LEU A 148 -11.55 -8.26 0.99
C LEU A 148 -10.94 -9.65 0.81
N LEU A 149 -9.61 -9.75 0.73
CA LEU A 149 -8.90 -11.03 0.64
C LEU A 149 -9.19 -11.92 1.85
N ILE A 150 -9.16 -11.36 3.07
CA ILE A 150 -9.47 -12.09 4.31
C ILE A 150 -10.95 -12.53 4.34
N ALA A 151 -11.88 -11.63 3.97
CA ALA A 151 -13.32 -11.92 4.05
C ALA A 151 -13.81 -12.88 2.95
N HIS A 152 -13.07 -13.00 1.85
CA HIS A 152 -13.48 -13.71 0.63
C HIS A 152 -12.40 -14.64 0.09
N ALA A 153 -11.53 -15.17 0.94
CA ALA A 153 -10.44 -16.06 0.53
C ALA A 153 -10.93 -17.29 -0.27
N ASP A 154 -12.17 -17.74 -0.06
CA ASP A 154 -12.84 -18.84 -0.78
C ASP A 154 -13.46 -18.42 -2.13
N ARG A 155 -13.53 -17.13 -2.43
CA ARG A 155 -14.20 -16.56 -3.61
C ARG A 155 -13.26 -15.82 -4.56
N VAL A 156 -12.04 -15.56 -4.15
CA VAL A 156 -11.01 -14.97 -5.01
C VAL A 156 -10.26 -16.11 -5.70
N GLU A 157 -10.51 -16.27 -7.00
CA GLU A 157 -9.86 -17.29 -7.81
C GLU A 157 -8.38 -16.93 -8.02
N GLU A 158 -7.49 -17.57 -7.27
CA GLU A 158 -6.04 -17.41 -7.40
C GLU A 158 -5.46 -18.49 -8.34
N THR A 159 -5.19 -18.12 -9.59
CA THR A 159 -4.63 -19.04 -10.59
C THR A 159 -3.11 -18.98 -10.71
N LEU A 160 -2.47 -18.04 -9.98
CA LEU A 160 -1.05 -17.74 -10.10
C LEU A 160 -0.17 -18.97 -9.84
N ALA A 161 -0.52 -19.77 -8.83
CA ALA A 161 0.22 -20.97 -8.47
C ALA A 161 0.15 -22.09 -9.54
N GLU A 162 -0.89 -22.10 -10.38
CA GLU A 162 -1.10 -23.14 -11.39
C GLU A 162 -0.53 -22.75 -12.76
N VAL A 163 -0.77 -21.51 -13.19
CA VAL A 163 -0.50 -21.07 -14.57
C VAL A 163 0.54 -19.96 -14.68
N GLY A 164 1.00 -19.42 -13.55
CA GLY A 164 1.90 -18.27 -13.51
C GLY A 164 1.26 -16.97 -14.02
N ASN A 165 2.09 -15.96 -14.26
CA ASN A 165 1.64 -14.67 -14.78
C ASN A 165 1.28 -14.78 -16.27
N THR A 166 0.01 -14.62 -16.60
CA THR A 166 -0.52 -14.67 -17.97
C THR A 166 -1.02 -13.31 -18.49
N ILE A 167 -0.78 -12.23 -17.73
CA ILE A 167 -1.11 -10.84 -18.11
C ILE A 167 -2.56 -10.73 -18.63
N ALA A 168 -2.76 -10.22 -19.85
CA ALA A 168 -4.09 -10.02 -20.43
C ALA A 168 -4.82 -11.34 -20.71
N ALA A 169 -4.09 -12.44 -20.89
CA ALA A 169 -4.69 -13.78 -21.00
C ALA A 169 -5.22 -14.29 -19.65
N GLY A 170 -4.86 -13.64 -18.54
CA GLY A 170 -5.47 -13.85 -17.23
C GLY A 170 -6.95 -13.46 -17.22
N ILE A 171 -7.40 -12.49 -18.02
CA ILE A 171 -8.81 -12.09 -18.06
C ILE A 171 -9.73 -13.25 -18.51
N PRO A 172 -9.57 -13.85 -19.71
CA PRO A 172 -10.40 -14.98 -20.12
C PRO A 172 -10.18 -16.22 -19.25
N LEU A 173 -8.98 -16.42 -18.70
CA LEU A 173 -8.69 -17.54 -17.80
C LEU A 173 -9.44 -17.41 -16.46
N THR A 174 -9.39 -16.23 -15.84
CA THR A 174 -10.15 -15.91 -14.63
C THR A 174 -11.64 -15.96 -14.92
N LEU A 175 -12.14 -15.44 -16.04
CA LEU A 175 -13.57 -15.52 -16.39
C LEU A 175 -14.06 -16.94 -16.68
N HIS A 176 -13.19 -17.83 -17.17
CA HIS A 176 -13.54 -19.22 -17.37
C HIS A 176 -13.82 -19.95 -16.02
N ARG A 177 -13.23 -19.45 -14.93
CA ARG A 177 -13.27 -20.10 -13.61
C ARG A 177 -14.14 -19.34 -12.59
N ALA A 178 -14.10 -18.00 -12.61
CA ALA A 178 -14.86 -17.13 -11.74
C ALA A 178 -16.34 -17.05 -12.14
N ARG A 179 -17.23 -16.95 -11.15
CA ARG A 179 -18.68 -16.78 -11.36
C ARG A 179 -19.09 -15.35 -11.00
N ILE A 180 -19.40 -14.52 -12.00
CA ILE A 180 -19.91 -13.15 -11.81
C ILE A 180 -21.41 -13.20 -11.47
N GLN A 181 -21.84 -12.49 -10.42
CA GLN A 181 -23.25 -12.47 -10.02
C GLN A 181 -24.09 -11.52 -10.92
N PRO A 182 -25.40 -11.76 -11.10
CA PRO A 182 -26.26 -10.87 -11.87
C PRO A 182 -26.28 -9.44 -11.31
N GLY A 183 -26.12 -8.43 -12.16
CA GLY A 183 -26.12 -7.01 -11.81
C GLY A 183 -24.75 -6.41 -11.47
N GLU A 184 -23.70 -7.22 -11.31
CA GLU A 184 -22.33 -6.73 -11.12
C GLU A 184 -21.75 -6.22 -12.44
N ARG A 185 -21.05 -5.08 -12.38
CA ARG A 185 -20.38 -4.47 -13.53
C ARG A 185 -18.90 -4.35 -13.22
N LEU A 186 -18.10 -5.03 -14.03
CA LEU A 186 -16.64 -5.08 -13.86
C LEU A 186 -16.00 -4.60 -15.16
N LEU A 187 -15.09 -3.64 -15.01
CA LEU A 187 -14.23 -3.17 -16.09
C LEU A 187 -12.81 -3.62 -15.76
N LEU A 188 -12.29 -4.57 -16.53
CA LEU A 188 -10.91 -5.01 -16.43
C LEU A 188 -10.12 -4.37 -17.56
N VAL A 189 -9.00 -3.72 -17.22
CA VAL A 189 -8.08 -3.11 -18.19
C VAL A 189 -6.68 -3.58 -17.85
N GLY A 190 -5.99 -4.18 -18.81
CA GLY A 190 -4.63 -4.68 -18.64
C GLY A 190 -3.74 -4.30 -19.82
N SER A 191 -2.45 -4.09 -19.54
CA SER A 191 -1.42 -3.93 -20.56
C SER A 191 -0.55 -5.18 -20.64
N GLY A 192 -0.13 -5.56 -21.84
CA GLY A 192 0.82 -6.64 -22.09
C GLY A 192 2.04 -6.14 -22.89
N ALA A 193 3.24 -6.58 -22.47
CA ALA A 193 4.52 -6.26 -23.11
C ALA A 193 4.77 -4.77 -23.43
N GLY A 194 4.18 -3.86 -22.64
CA GLY A 194 4.44 -2.42 -22.70
C GLY A 194 3.75 -1.63 -23.83
N THR A 195 3.11 -2.27 -24.81
CA THR A 195 2.47 -1.56 -25.95
C THR A 195 1.07 -2.08 -26.34
N HIS A 196 0.61 -3.20 -25.78
CA HIS A 196 -0.72 -3.75 -26.08
C HIS A 196 -1.67 -3.53 -24.92
N PHE A 197 -2.81 -2.86 -25.15
CA PHE A 197 -3.88 -2.65 -24.17
C PHE A 197 -5.10 -3.51 -24.51
N GLY A 198 -5.66 -4.19 -23.52
CA GLY A 198 -6.93 -4.90 -23.61
C GLY A 198 -7.88 -4.38 -22.53
N ALA A 199 -9.15 -4.18 -22.90
CA ALA A 199 -10.20 -3.79 -21.96
C ALA A 199 -11.43 -4.66 -22.18
N LEU A 200 -12.06 -5.08 -21.09
CA LEU A 200 -13.30 -5.86 -21.11
C LEU A 200 -14.27 -5.24 -20.11
N LEU A 201 -15.40 -4.77 -20.64
CA LEU A 201 -16.55 -4.38 -19.85
C LEU A 201 -17.56 -5.51 -19.92
N VAL A 202 -17.83 -6.14 -18.78
CA VAL A 202 -18.82 -7.19 -18.66
C VAL A 202 -19.91 -6.74 -17.70
N GLN A 203 -21.15 -6.94 -18.14
CA GLN A 203 -22.36 -6.78 -17.35
C GLN A 203 -23.11 -8.10 -17.49
N ASN A 204 -23.46 -8.72 -16.37
CA ASN A 204 -24.40 -9.84 -16.32
C ASN A 204 -25.80 -9.29 -16.01
#